data_AF-A0A412ICA0-F1
#
_entry.id   AF-A0A412ICA0-F1
#
_cell.length_a   1.000
_cell.length_b   1.000
_cell.length_c   1.000
_cell.angle_alpha   90.00
_cell.angle_beta   90.00
_cell.angle_gamma   90.00
#
_symmetry.space_group_name_H-M   'P 1'
#
loop_
_entity.id
_entity.type
_entity.pdbx_description
1 polymer ?
#
loop_
_entity_poly.entity_id
_entity_poly.type
_entity_poly.pdbx_seq_one_letter_code
_entity_poly.pdbx_strand_id
1 'polypeptide(L)'
;MNNQIVIINDKKFKGLSKDDWQQIEKYLKGYISDCYEITETNDVVYIGKEFPSEYAGSRSRIALKGARKKAKASASQGIPELIKIAKNPRWEENKEQKHNKDAKYGWYRYDIRFGLPVYDDKTGNLDRYNIFTAILLIKHSEDGNKYLHDITTIKKETSSPLES
;
A
#
# COMPACT_ATOMS: atom_id res chain seq x y z
N MET A 1 3.38 -21.78 4.60
CA MET A 1 3.97 -20.43 4.65
C MET A 1 2.93 -19.48 5.24
N ASN A 2 3.30 -18.72 6.28
CA ASN A 2 2.36 -17.84 7.00
C ASN A 2 2.13 -16.54 6.19
N ASN A 3 1.09 -16.50 5.36
CA ASN A 3 0.73 -15.27 4.63
C ASN A 3 -0.10 -14.35 5.54
N GLN A 4 0.59 -13.50 6.30
CA GLN A 4 -0.04 -12.48 7.13
C GLN A 4 -0.91 -11.54 6.28
N ILE A 5 -2.07 -11.16 6.82
CA ILE A 5 -3.03 -10.26 6.21
C ILE A 5 -3.31 -9.15 7.20
N VAL A 6 -3.19 -7.89 6.78
CA VAL A 6 -3.63 -6.74 7.58
C VAL A 6 -5.13 -6.55 7.39
N ILE A 7 -5.91 -6.62 8.46
CA ILE A 7 -7.34 -6.35 8.41
C ILE A 7 -7.59 -4.88 8.74
N ILE A 8 -8.24 -4.17 7.80
CA ILE A 8 -8.57 -2.74 7.97
C ILE A 8 -10.08 -2.65 8.21
N ASN A 9 -10.46 -2.69 9.49
CA ASN A 9 -11.87 -2.77 9.91
C ASN A 9 -12.64 -1.48 9.62
N ASP A 10 -12.15 -0.34 10.11
CA ASP A 10 -12.85 0.94 9.98
C ASP A 10 -12.35 1.72 8.76
N LYS A 11 -13.26 2.02 7.82
CA LYS A 11 -12.94 2.81 6.64
C LYS A 11 -13.12 4.30 6.94
N LYS A 12 -12.03 5.01 7.29
CA LYS A 12 -12.06 6.49 7.38
C LYS A 12 -12.28 7.15 6.03
N PHE A 13 -11.80 6.55 4.94
CA PHE A 13 -11.81 7.15 3.61
C PHE A 13 -12.55 6.31 2.59
N LYS A 14 -13.39 6.97 1.77
CA LYS A 14 -14.12 6.32 0.67
C LYS A 14 -13.28 6.20 -0.60
N GLY A 15 -12.39 7.15 -0.86
CA GLY A 15 -11.53 7.19 -2.05
C GLY A 15 -12.26 7.44 -3.36
N LEU A 16 -13.47 8.01 -3.30
CA LEU A 16 -14.35 8.20 -4.44
C LEU A 16 -14.16 9.58 -5.08
N SER A 17 -14.05 10.63 -4.28
CA SER A 17 -13.96 12.03 -4.72
C SER A 17 -12.52 12.57 -4.70
N LYS A 18 -12.28 13.72 -5.32
CA LYS A 18 -11.00 14.44 -5.20
C LYS A 18 -10.71 14.84 -3.75
N ASP A 19 -11.74 15.27 -3.04
CA ASP A 19 -11.68 15.66 -1.63
C ASP A 19 -11.24 14.48 -0.74
N ASP A 20 -11.76 13.26 -0.98
CA ASP A 20 -11.32 12.06 -0.26
C ASP A 20 -9.80 11.86 -0.38
N TRP A 21 -9.22 12.07 -1.57
CA TRP A 21 -7.79 11.93 -1.79
C TRP A 21 -6.96 13.05 -1.17
N GLN A 22 -7.49 14.27 -1.10
CA GLN A 22 -6.85 15.37 -0.37
C GLN A 22 -6.83 15.08 1.14
N GLN A 23 -7.91 14.52 1.68
CA GLN A 23 -7.97 14.10 3.08
C GLN A 23 -7.01 12.93 3.37
N ILE A 24 -6.90 11.95 2.47
CA ILE A 24 -5.92 10.87 2.58
C ILE A 24 -4.49 11.43 2.57
N GLU A 25 -4.15 12.33 1.65
CA GLU A 25 -2.84 12.98 1.63
C GLU A 25 -2.56 13.69 2.96
N LYS A 26 -3.53 14.48 3.47
CA LYS A 26 -3.41 15.16 4.76
C LYS A 26 -3.21 14.18 5.91
N TYR A 27 -3.93 13.05 5.89
CA TYR A 27 -3.79 12.00 6.89
C TYR A 27 -2.39 11.37 6.86
N LEU A 28 -1.89 11.04 5.66
CA LEU A 28 -0.58 10.42 5.49
C LEU A 28 0.59 11.34 5.88
N LYS A 29 0.40 12.68 5.88
CA LYS A 29 1.40 13.62 6.42
C LYS A 29 1.72 13.37 7.89
N GLY A 30 0.80 12.76 8.65
CA GLY A 30 1.03 12.38 10.04
C GLY A 30 2.11 11.32 10.25
N TYR A 31 2.49 10.59 9.19
CA TYR A 31 3.54 9.58 9.25
C TYR A 31 4.92 10.10 8.81
N ILE A 32 5.04 11.35 8.37
CA ILE A 32 6.31 11.87 7.84
C ILE A 32 7.38 11.81 8.94
N SER A 33 8.55 11.28 8.59
CA SER A 33 9.69 11.03 9.49
C SER A 33 9.58 9.77 10.36
N ASP A 34 8.44 9.07 10.32
CA ASP A 34 8.36 7.74 10.93
C ASP A 34 9.18 6.73 10.13
N CYS A 35 9.53 5.63 10.77
CA CYS A 35 10.09 4.46 10.12
C CYS A 35 9.52 3.17 10.71
N TYR A 36 9.48 2.14 9.87
CA TYR A 36 8.94 0.82 10.22
C TYR A 36 9.86 -0.26 9.67
N GLU A 37 10.04 -1.34 10.42
CA GLU A 37 10.90 -2.45 10.04
C GLU A 37 10.09 -3.55 9.34
N ILE A 38 10.60 -4.03 8.20
CA ILE A 38 10.07 -5.22 7.53
C ILE A 38 10.56 -6.46 8.28
N THR A 39 9.64 -7.27 8.81
CA THR A 39 10.00 -8.44 9.63
C THR A 39 10.79 -9.51 8.87
N GLU A 40 10.60 -9.64 7.56
CA GLU A 40 11.29 -10.66 6.76
C GLU A 40 12.78 -10.33 6.50
N THR A 41 13.11 -9.05 6.31
CA THR A 41 14.45 -8.62 5.88
C THR A 41 15.19 -7.81 6.94
N ASN A 42 14.50 -7.38 8.00
CA ASN A 42 14.96 -6.37 8.97
C ASN A 42 15.29 -5.01 8.31
N ASP A 43 14.76 -4.76 7.11
CA ASP A 43 14.92 -3.47 6.44
C ASP A 43 14.09 -2.40 7.15
N VAL A 44 14.73 -1.29 7.52
CA VAL A 44 14.04 -0.08 8.00
C VAL A 44 13.56 0.73 6.80
N VAL A 45 12.25 1.02 6.77
CA VAL A 45 11.60 1.81 5.72
C VAL A 45 11.09 3.11 6.31
N TYR A 46 11.59 4.22 5.79
CA TYR A 46 11.23 5.57 6.19
C TYR A 46 10.04 6.10 5.39
N ILE A 47 9.21 6.92 6.04
CA ILE A 47 8.16 7.69 5.40
C ILE A 47 8.67 9.09 5.07
N GLY A 48 9.03 9.30 3.79
CA GLY A 48 9.51 10.58 3.31
C GLY A 48 8.39 11.59 3.05
N LYS A 49 8.73 12.89 3.02
CA LYS A 49 7.78 13.99 2.75
C LYS A 49 7.01 13.89 1.43
N GLU A 50 7.57 13.19 0.43
CA GLU A 50 6.96 12.99 -0.89
C GLU A 50 5.94 11.84 -0.91
N PHE A 51 5.94 10.95 0.09
CA PHE A 51 5.07 9.79 0.10
C PHE A 51 3.57 10.16 0.07
N PRO A 52 3.06 11.11 0.87
CA PRO A 52 1.64 11.43 0.86
C PRO A 52 1.14 11.90 -0.50
N SER A 53 1.88 12.80 -1.15
CA SER A 53 1.52 13.35 -2.46
C SER A 53 1.64 12.30 -3.56
N GLU A 54 2.69 11.46 -3.52
CA GLU A 54 2.83 10.33 -4.45
C GLU A 54 1.67 9.34 -4.28
N TYR A 55 1.39 8.89 -3.05
CA TYR A 55 0.33 7.92 -2.78
C TYR A 55 -1.05 8.37 -3.26
N ALA A 56 -1.39 9.63 -2.95
CA ALA A 56 -2.66 10.23 -3.31
C ALA A 56 -2.70 10.69 -4.77
N GLY A 57 -1.54 10.96 -5.38
CA GLY A 57 -1.39 11.63 -6.66
C GLY A 57 -1.01 10.74 -7.84
N SER A 58 -0.42 9.57 -7.59
CA SER A 58 0.33 8.79 -8.58
C SER A 58 -0.50 8.38 -9.80
N ARG A 59 0.20 8.15 -10.92
CA ARG A 59 -0.41 7.54 -12.13
C ARG A 59 -1.04 6.18 -11.79
N SER A 60 -0.41 5.42 -10.89
CA SER A 60 -0.93 4.13 -10.41
C SER A 60 -2.30 4.32 -9.75
N ARG A 61 -2.44 5.34 -8.88
CA ARG A 61 -3.71 5.71 -8.25
C ARG A 61 -4.77 6.12 -9.28
N ILE A 62 -4.42 6.98 -10.24
CA ILE A 62 -5.37 7.49 -11.26
C ILE A 62 -5.93 6.35 -12.13
N ALA A 63 -5.12 5.33 -12.41
CA ALA A 63 -5.54 4.16 -13.18
C ALA A 63 -6.51 3.23 -12.43
N LEU A 64 -6.62 3.33 -11.09
CA LEU A 64 -7.50 2.47 -10.31
C LEU A 64 -8.97 2.85 -10.46
N LYS A 65 -9.82 1.82 -10.59
CA LYS A 65 -11.28 1.96 -10.71
C LYS A 65 -11.99 1.05 -9.71
N GLY A 66 -13.22 1.43 -9.36
CA GLY A 66 -14.14 0.60 -8.56
C GLY A 66 -13.54 0.14 -7.23
N ALA A 67 -13.66 -1.16 -6.95
CA ALA A 67 -13.22 -1.76 -5.68
C ALA A 67 -11.74 -1.55 -5.37
N ARG A 68 -10.86 -1.56 -6.39
CA ARG A 68 -9.41 -1.37 -6.20
C ARG A 68 -9.07 0.05 -5.74
N LYS A 69 -9.79 1.05 -6.24
CA LYS A 69 -9.63 2.46 -5.82
C LYS A 69 -10.00 2.63 -4.35
N LYS A 70 -11.12 2.05 -3.93
CA LYS A 70 -11.56 2.02 -2.53
C LYS A 70 -10.57 1.25 -1.65
N ALA A 71 -10.00 0.17 -2.17
CA ALA A 71 -9.02 -0.62 -1.46
C ALA A 71 -7.71 0.14 -1.24
N LYS A 72 -7.21 0.87 -2.25
CA LYS A 72 -6.07 1.79 -2.06
C LYS A 72 -6.38 2.83 -1.00
N ALA A 73 -7.51 3.51 -1.09
CA ALA A 73 -7.89 4.49 -0.06
C ALA A 73 -7.91 3.90 1.36
N SER A 74 -8.43 2.68 1.52
CA SER A 74 -8.45 2.00 2.81
C SER A 74 -7.06 1.60 3.30
N ALA A 75 -6.17 1.15 2.40
CA ALA A 75 -4.80 0.75 2.70
C ALA A 75 -3.94 1.88 3.29
N SER A 76 -4.29 3.15 3.06
CA SER A 76 -3.63 4.30 3.70
C SER A 76 -3.66 4.25 5.23
N GLN A 77 -4.61 3.50 5.81
CA GLN A 77 -4.78 3.38 7.26
C GLN A 77 -3.93 2.28 7.89
N GLY A 78 -3.33 1.40 7.09
CA GLY A 78 -2.55 0.27 7.56
C GLY A 78 -1.08 0.35 7.18
N ILE A 79 -0.55 1.55 6.89
CA ILE A 79 0.84 1.72 6.41
C ILE A 79 1.86 1.04 7.35
N PRO A 80 1.83 1.26 8.68
CA PRO A 80 2.77 0.62 9.60
C PRO A 80 2.75 -0.91 9.50
N GLU A 81 1.55 -1.49 9.59
CA GLU A 81 1.36 -2.94 9.61
C GLU A 81 1.69 -3.56 8.24
N LEU A 82 1.33 -2.88 7.14
CA LEU A 82 1.63 -3.31 5.78
C LEU A 82 3.12 -3.36 5.50
N ILE A 83 3.90 -2.38 6.00
CA ILE A 83 5.36 -2.42 5.92
C ILE A 83 5.88 -3.61 6.72
N LYS A 84 5.42 -3.78 7.96
CA LYS A 84 5.90 -4.84 8.85
C LYS A 84 5.73 -6.24 8.24
N ILE A 85 4.61 -6.50 7.57
CA ILE A 85 4.30 -7.80 6.98
C ILE A 85 4.81 -7.98 5.54
N ALA A 86 5.56 -7.02 4.99
CA ALA A 86 6.02 -7.05 3.60
C ALA A 86 6.97 -8.24 3.35
N LYS A 87 6.79 -8.94 2.23
CA LYS A 87 7.49 -10.21 1.92
C LYS A 87 8.04 -10.31 0.52
N ASN A 88 8.87 -11.32 0.26
CA ASN A 88 9.37 -11.69 -1.07
C ASN A 88 10.08 -10.50 -1.78
N PRO A 89 11.18 -9.97 -1.21
CA PRO A 89 11.89 -8.84 -1.78
C PRO A 89 12.33 -9.10 -3.22
N ARG A 90 12.03 -8.17 -4.11
CA ARG A 90 12.53 -8.17 -5.49
C ARG A 90 13.16 -6.82 -5.80
N TRP A 91 14.44 -6.84 -6.12
CA TRP A 91 15.19 -5.65 -6.51
C TRP A 91 15.08 -5.39 -8.01
N GLU A 92 14.97 -4.13 -8.39
CA GLU A 92 15.00 -3.66 -9.78
C GLU A 92 15.89 -2.43 -9.91
N GLU A 93 16.73 -2.40 -10.96
CA GLU A 93 17.56 -1.25 -11.28
C GLU A 93 16.70 -0.02 -11.61
N ASN A 94 17.12 1.17 -11.15
CA ASN A 94 16.50 2.41 -11.59
C ASN A 94 16.90 2.73 -13.04
N LYS A 95 15.93 2.73 -13.95
CA LYS A 95 16.12 3.06 -15.37
C LYS A 95 15.70 4.49 -15.72
N GLU A 96 15.17 5.24 -14.76
CA GLU A 96 14.61 6.57 -14.98
C GLU A 96 15.56 7.66 -14.45
N GLN A 97 16.08 8.51 -15.35
CA GLN A 97 17.03 9.57 -14.98
C GLN A 97 16.51 10.51 -13.88
N LYS A 98 15.20 10.81 -13.88
CA LYS A 98 14.57 11.67 -12.85
C LYS A 98 14.66 11.10 -11.43
N HIS A 99 14.93 9.81 -11.26
CA HIS A 99 15.05 9.15 -9.96
C HIS A 99 16.49 8.78 -9.60
N ASN A 100 17.50 9.34 -10.30
CA ASN A 100 18.91 9.02 -10.07
C ASN A 100 19.41 9.32 -8.64
N LYS A 101 18.75 10.22 -7.90
CA LYS A 101 19.02 10.48 -6.48
C LYS A 101 18.10 9.68 -5.57
N ASP A 102 16.80 9.81 -5.80
CA ASP A 102 15.73 9.21 -5.00
C ASP A 102 15.73 7.68 -4.98
N ALA A 103 16.18 7.06 -6.06
CA ALA A 103 16.30 5.61 -6.24
C ALA A 103 17.69 5.26 -6.78
N LYS A 104 18.74 5.95 -6.30
CA LYS A 104 20.14 5.76 -6.74
C LYS A 104 20.57 4.29 -6.71
N TYR A 105 20.14 3.56 -5.69
CA TYR A 105 20.47 2.15 -5.49
C TYR A 105 19.33 1.22 -5.93
N GLY A 106 18.39 1.73 -6.73
CA GLY A 106 17.28 0.98 -7.30
C GLY A 106 16.02 0.95 -6.45
N TRP A 107 15.15 0.02 -6.83
CA TRP A 107 13.80 -0.16 -6.30
C TRP A 107 13.68 -1.53 -5.65
N TYR A 108 12.92 -1.59 -4.56
CA TYR A 108 12.53 -2.83 -3.91
C TYR A 108 11.02 -2.98 -3.98
N ARG A 109 10.57 -4.17 -4.38
CA ARG A 109 9.17 -4.57 -4.42
C ARG A 109 8.93 -5.67 -3.41
N TYR A 110 7.92 -5.49 -2.58
CA TYR A 110 7.47 -6.49 -1.63
C TYR A 110 5.99 -6.80 -1.82
N ASP A 111 5.63 -8.06 -1.61
CA ASP A 111 4.25 -8.52 -1.59
C ASP A 111 3.62 -8.18 -0.24
N ILE A 112 2.41 -7.64 -0.29
CA ILE A 112 1.57 -7.38 0.90
C ILE A 112 0.14 -7.86 0.64
N ARG A 113 -0.57 -8.20 1.72
CA ARG A 113 -1.99 -8.59 1.69
C ARG A 113 -2.78 -7.83 2.73
N PHE A 114 -3.98 -7.39 2.36
CA PHE A 114 -4.90 -6.77 3.30
C PHE A 114 -6.36 -7.13 3.01
N GLY A 115 -7.15 -7.17 4.07
CA GLY A 115 -8.56 -7.50 4.03
C GLY A 115 -9.43 -6.30 4.39
N LEU A 116 -10.53 -6.14 3.66
CA LEU A 116 -11.56 -5.15 3.96
C LEU A 116 -12.87 -5.85 4.30
N PRO A 117 -13.52 -5.49 5.42
CA PRO A 117 -14.81 -6.07 5.76
C PRO A 117 -15.88 -5.67 4.74
N VAL A 118 -16.76 -6.63 4.50
CA VAL A 118 -18.04 -6.51 3.79
C VAL A 118 -19.11 -6.82 4.81
N TYR A 119 -20.03 -5.89 4.98
CA TYR A 119 -21.15 -6.05 5.89
C TYR A 119 -22.40 -6.37 5.07
N ASP A 120 -23.27 -7.21 5.62
CA ASP A 120 -24.58 -7.47 5.05
C ASP A 120 -25.46 -6.21 5.22
N ASP A 121 -26.03 -5.73 4.11
CA ASP A 121 -26.77 -4.47 4.09
C ASP A 121 -28.08 -4.52 4.90
N LYS A 122 -28.62 -5.72 5.20
CA LYS A 122 -29.90 -5.88 5.91
C LYS A 122 -29.70 -5.97 7.42
N THR A 123 -28.68 -6.69 7.86
CA THR A 123 -28.41 -7.00 9.26
C THR A 123 -27.29 -6.13 9.86
N GLY A 124 -26.45 -5.52 9.03
CA GLY A 124 -25.25 -4.81 9.46
C GLY A 124 -24.12 -5.73 9.95
N ASN A 125 -24.31 -7.05 9.91
CA ASN A 125 -23.34 -8.02 10.38
C ASN A 125 -22.19 -8.17 9.38
N LEU A 126 -21.00 -8.51 9.89
CA LEU A 126 -19.85 -8.86 9.04
C LEU A 126 -20.19 -10.12 8.25
N ASP A 127 -20.25 -10.00 6.92
CA ASP A 127 -20.47 -11.11 6.00
C ASP A 127 -19.15 -11.80 5.65
N ARG A 128 -18.16 -11.02 5.19
CA ARG A 128 -16.85 -11.55 4.76
C ARG A 128 -15.77 -10.49 4.73
N TYR A 129 -14.53 -10.92 4.48
CA TYR A 129 -13.43 -10.04 4.10
C TYR A 129 -13.10 -10.19 2.62
N ASN A 130 -13.11 -9.07 1.89
CA ASN A 130 -12.48 -9.02 0.57
C ASN A 130 -10.97 -8.88 0.76
N ILE A 131 -10.20 -9.88 0.35
CA ILE A 131 -8.74 -9.86 0.42
C ILE A 131 -8.16 -9.24 -0.85
N PHE A 132 -7.12 -8.44 -0.68
CA PHE A 132 -6.36 -7.80 -1.75
C PHE A 132 -4.89 -8.13 -1.60
N THR A 133 -4.23 -8.40 -2.73
CA THR A 133 -2.78 -8.37 -2.87
C THR A 133 -2.35 -7.01 -3.40
N ALA A 134 -1.17 -6.55 -3.00
CA ALA A 134 -0.56 -5.34 -3.54
C ALA A 134 0.96 -5.42 -3.48
N ILE A 135 1.62 -4.47 -4.14
CA ILE A 135 3.06 -4.30 -4.10
C ILE A 135 3.38 -3.04 -3.29
N LEU A 136 4.14 -3.23 -2.21
CA LEU A 136 4.83 -2.15 -1.51
C LEU A 136 6.07 -1.79 -2.33
N LEU A 137 6.11 -0.56 -2.87
CA LEU A 137 7.20 -0.07 -3.69
C LEU A 137 8.09 0.85 -2.85
N ILE A 138 9.36 0.48 -2.72
CA ILE A 138 10.34 1.18 -1.89
C ILE A 138 11.48 1.65 -2.80
N LYS A 139 11.90 2.90 -2.63
CA LYS A 139 13.07 3.46 -3.30
C LYS A 139 14.28 3.45 -2.36
N HIS A 140 15.46 3.12 -2.89
CA HIS A 140 16.71 3.18 -2.13
C HIS A 140 17.53 4.38 -2.60
N SER A 141 17.52 5.40 -1.75
CA SER A 141 17.98 6.76 -2.03
C SER A 141 19.49 6.92 -1.86
N GLU A 142 20.05 8.00 -2.41
CA GLU A 142 21.48 8.31 -2.38
C GLU A 142 22.10 8.46 -0.98
N ASP A 143 21.27 8.73 0.02
CA ASP A 143 21.62 8.78 1.45
C ASP A 143 21.76 7.38 2.09
N GLY A 144 21.50 6.31 1.32
CA GLY A 144 21.56 4.92 1.79
C GLY A 144 20.27 4.45 2.49
N ASN A 145 19.24 5.29 2.57
CA ASN A 145 17.98 4.94 3.23
C ASN A 145 16.95 4.40 2.25
N LYS A 146 16.08 3.52 2.75
CA LYS A 146 14.91 3.00 2.04
C LYS A 146 13.68 3.81 2.39
N TYR A 147 13.00 4.33 1.38
CA TYR A 147 11.79 5.14 1.56
C TYR A 147 10.59 4.49 0.90
N LEU A 148 9.45 4.49 1.59
CA LEU A 148 8.19 4.09 0.97
C LEU A 148 7.84 5.08 -0.16
N HIS A 149 7.67 4.55 -1.36
CA HIS A 149 7.32 5.35 -2.54
C HIS A 149 5.82 5.28 -2.84
N ASP A 150 5.25 4.08 -3.00
CA ASP A 150 3.83 3.89 -3.29
C ASP A 150 3.35 2.48 -2.88
N ILE A 151 2.03 2.29 -2.82
CA ILE A 151 1.37 0.97 -2.86
C ILE A 151 0.73 0.80 -4.23
N THR A 152 1.22 -0.16 -5.00
CA THR A 152 0.85 -0.36 -6.40
C THR A 152 0.24 -1.73 -6.64
N THR A 153 -0.22 -1.98 -7.87
CA THR A 153 -0.61 -3.33 -8.34
C THR A 153 -1.68 -3.99 -7.46
N ILE A 154 -2.61 -3.19 -6.91
CA ILE A 154 -3.67 -3.70 -6.04
C ILE A 154 -4.62 -4.59 -6.86
N LYS A 155 -4.73 -5.85 -6.45
CA LYS A 155 -5.62 -6.86 -7.06
C LYS A 155 -6.49 -7.48 -5.98
N LYS A 156 -7.76 -7.68 -6.28
CA LYS A 156 -8.65 -8.44 -5.39
C LYS A 156 -8.33 -9.92 -5.59
N GLU A 157 -8.17 -10.66 -4.49
CA GLU A 157 -8.16 -12.11 -4.56
C GLU A 157 -9.57 -12.59 -4.88
N THR A 158 -9.72 -13.25 -6.02
CA THR A 158 -10.88 -14.07 -6.30
C THR A 158 -10.57 -15.45 -5.76
N SER A 159 -11.48 -16.02 -4.96
CA SER A 159 -11.52 -17.47 -4.84
C SER A 159 -11.55 -18.03 -6.26
N SER A 160 -10.65 -18.93 -6.61
CA SER A 160 -10.83 -19.74 -7.82
C SER A 160 -12.27 -20.27 -7.84
N PRO A 161 -12.90 -20.46 -9.01
CA PRO A 161 -14.12 -21.25 -9.05
C PRO A 161 -13.85 -22.55 -8.27
N LEU A 162 -14.75 -22.93 -7.38
CA LEU A 162 -14.79 -24.32 -6.94
C LEU A 162 -14.83 -25.14 -8.24
N GLU A 163 -13.81 -25.97 -8.48
CA GLU A 163 -13.83 -26.90 -9.60
C GLU A 163 -15.18 -27.62 -9.56
N SER A 164 -15.90 -27.53 -10.68
CA SER A 164 -17.23 -28.14 -10.87
C SER A 164 -17.09 -29.62 -11.14
#